data_AF-A0A3B8YWM8-F1
#
_entry.id   AF-A0A3B8YWM8-F1
#
_cell.length_a   1.000
_cell.length_b   1.000
_cell.length_c   1.000
_cell.angle_alpha   90.00
_cell.angle_beta   90.00
_cell.angle_gamma   90.00
#
_symmetry.space_group_name_H-M   'P 1'
#
loop_
_entity.id
_entity.type
_entity.pdbx_description
1 polymer ?
#
loop_
_entity_poly.entity_id
_entity_poly.type
_entity_poly.pdbx_seq_one_letter_code
_entity_poly.pdbx_strand_id
1 'polypeptide(L)' 'LSIDDDVLTLSGARQADELPEGTTWRHQERGHGVFKRRVRLPFRVESGSVDAQYNNGVLQVTLPRAEADKPQRISISAA' A
#
# COMPACT_ATOMS: atom_id res chain seq x y z
N LEU A 1 3.22 0.36 7.07
CA LEU A 1 2.19 0.86 6.13
C LEU A 1 1.65 2.15 6.72
N SER A 2 1.54 3.23 5.96
CA SER A 2 0.96 4.50 6.43
C SER A 2 0.21 5.22 5.33
N ILE A 3 -0.74 6.06 5.71
CA ILE A 3 -1.52 6.93 4.81
C ILE A 3 -1.43 8.35 5.35
N ASP A 4 -1.17 9.29 4.45
CA ASP A 4 -1.14 10.72 4.71
C ASP A 4 -1.92 11.42 3.60
N ASP A 5 -3.09 11.98 3.93
CA ASP A 5 -4.10 12.52 3.01
C ASP A 5 -4.43 11.55 1.84
N ASP A 6 -3.91 11.84 0.65
CA ASP A 6 -4.11 11.06 -0.58
C ASP A 6 -2.93 10.12 -0.91
N VAL A 7 -1.93 9.97 -0.02
CA VAL A 7 -0.71 9.20 -0.28
C VAL A 7 -0.61 7.96 0.61
N LEU A 8 -0.68 6.78 -0.02
CA LEU A 8 -0.33 5.50 0.60
C LEU A 8 1.19 5.29 0.53
N THR A 9 1.81 5.01 1.67
CA THR A 9 3.22 4.61 1.76
C THR A 9 3.36 3.17 2.24
N LEU A 10 3.91 2.32 1.39
CA LEU A 10 4.34 0.96 1.71
C LEU A 10 5.86 0.93 1.86
N SER A 11 6.35 0.47 3.00
CA SER A 11 7.78 0.29 3.25
C SER A 11 8.03 -1.02 3.99
N GLY A 12 9.18 -1.63 3.74
CA GLY A 12 9.60 -2.85 4.40
C GLY A 12 10.98 -3.30 3.92
N ALA A 13 11.38 -4.50 4.32
CA ALA A 13 12.61 -5.11 3.85
C ALA A 13 12.38 -6.60 3.60
N ARG A 14 13.00 -7.13 2.54
CA ARG A 14 13.19 -8.56 2.34
C ARG A 14 14.63 -8.89 2.70
N GLN A 15 14.84 -9.73 3.70
CA GLN A 15 16.19 -10.18 4.06
C GLN A 15 16.77 -11.06 2.95
N ALA A 16 18.10 -11.06 2.84
CA ALA A 16 18.79 -12.06 2.04
C ALA A 16 18.58 -13.45 2.67
N ASP A 17 18.53 -14.48 1.83
CA ASP A 17 18.52 -15.85 2.33
C ASP A 17 19.93 -16.20 2.86
N GLU A 18 20.01 -16.76 4.07
CA GLU A 18 21.29 -17.19 4.64
C GLU A 18 21.81 -18.44 3.93
N LEU A 19 23.10 -18.42 3.61
CA LEU A 19 23.78 -19.56 2.98
C LEU A 19 24.50 -20.40 4.05
N PRO A 20 24.42 -21.74 3.99
CA PRO A 20 25.27 -22.59 4.80
C PRO A 20 26.76 -22.30 4.54
N GLU A 21 27.59 -22.54 5.56
CA GLU A 21 29.03 -22.32 5.47
C GLU A 21 29.66 -23.11 4.31
N GLY A 22 30.57 -22.47 3.58
CA GLY A 22 31.23 -23.06 2.40
C GLY A 22 30.38 -23.10 1.13
N THR A 23 29.15 -22.57 1.14
CA THR A 23 28.29 -22.51 -0.05
C THR A 23 28.27 -21.12 -0.67
N THR A 24 27.97 -21.05 -1.98
CA THR A 24 27.83 -19.79 -2.71
C THR A 24 26.73 -19.90 -3.76
N TRP A 25 26.11 -18.76 -4.08
CA TRP A 25 25.14 -18.69 -5.17
C TRP A 25 25.86 -18.85 -6.51
N ARG A 26 25.42 -19.81 -7.33
CA ARG A 26 25.81 -19.89 -8.75
C ARG A 26 25.01 -18.87 -9.58
N HIS A 27 23.76 -18.64 -9.21
CA HIS A 27 22.88 -17.65 -9.81
C HIS A 27 21.89 -17.14 -8.76
N GLN A 28 21.58 -15.84 -8.79
CA GLN A 28 20.61 -15.21 -7.90
C GLN A 28 19.78 -14.20 -8.70
N GLU A 29 18.50 -14.51 -8.88
CA GLU A 29 17.58 -13.66 -9.66
C GLU A 29 16.69 -12.79 -8.76
N ARG A 30 16.38 -13.30 -7.57
CA ARG A 30 15.44 -12.65 -6.65
C ARG A 30 16.15 -11.60 -5.82
N GLY A 31 15.87 -10.34 -6.09
CA GLY A 31 16.34 -9.21 -5.28
C GLY A 31 15.88 -9.27 -3.82
N HIS A 32 16.72 -8.74 -2.94
CA HIS A 32 16.46 -8.54 -1.52
C HIS A 32 16.85 -7.11 -1.13
N GLY A 33 16.55 -6.70 0.10
CA GLY A 33 16.84 -5.37 0.61
C GLY A 33 15.59 -4.59 1.01
N VAL A 34 15.80 -3.31 1.28
CA VAL A 34 14.75 -2.37 1.67
C VAL A 34 13.94 -1.94 0.46
N PHE A 35 12.63 -1.81 0.64
CA PHE A 35 11.73 -1.26 -0.37
C PHE A 35 10.87 -0.17 0.24
N LYS A 36 10.58 0.85 -0.58
CA LYS A 36 9.64 1.92 -0.27
C LYS A 36 8.89 2.30 -1.53
N ARG A 37 7.56 2.24 -1.49
CA ARG A 37 6.68 2.66 -2.57
C ARG A 37 5.66 3.66 -2.04
N ARG A 38 5.46 4.74 -2.78
CA ARG A 38 4.42 5.72 -2.52
C ARG A 38 3.45 5.67 -3.68
N VAL A 39 2.16 5.61 -3.36
CA VAL A 39 1.07 5.62 -4.35
C VAL A 39 0.17 6.77 -3.99
N ARG A 40 0.04 7.73 -4.90
CA ARG A 40 -0.97 8.79 -4.80
C ARG A 40 -2.30 8.23 -5.29
N LEU A 41 -3.34 8.41 -4.49
CA LEU A 41 -4.68 7.95 -4.73
C LEU A 41 -5.48 9.08 -5.39
N PRO A 42 -6.45 8.76 -6.26
CA PRO A 42 -7.29 9.77 -6.89
C PRO A 42 -8.46 10.21 -5.99
N PHE A 43 -8.33 10.04 -4.67
CA PHE A 43 -9.34 10.36 -3.66
C PHE A 43 -8.74 10.44 -2.26
N ARG A 44 -9.46 11.10 -1.35
CA ARG A 44 -9.15 11.09 0.08
C ARG A 44 -9.64 9.83 0.77
N VAL A 45 -8.82 9.26 1.64
CA VAL A 45 -9.12 8.01 2.36
C VAL A 45 -9.74 8.30 3.72
N GLU A 46 -10.77 7.53 4.10
CA GLU A 46 -11.26 7.47 5.49
C GLU A 46 -10.29 6.62 6.33
N SER A 47 -9.27 7.24 6.90
CA SER A 47 -8.17 6.54 7.57
C SER A 47 -8.60 5.68 8.75
N GLY A 48 -9.73 6.01 9.41
CA GLY A 48 -10.24 5.26 10.56
C GLY A 48 -10.78 3.86 10.22
N SER A 49 -11.05 3.59 8.94
CA SER A 49 -11.69 2.34 8.47
C SER A 49 -10.82 1.53 7.50
N VAL A 50 -9.52 1.73 7.52
CA VAL A 50 -8.57 1.03 6.64
C VAL A 50 -8.35 -0.40 7.13
N ASP A 51 -8.43 -1.37 6.21
CA ASP A 51 -8.10 -2.78 6.46
C ASP A 51 -6.90 -3.21 5.61
N ALA A 52 -6.04 -4.07 6.17
CA ALA A 52 -4.87 -4.58 5.47
C ALA A 52 -4.60 -6.03 5.86
N GLN A 53 -4.43 -6.89 4.86
CA GLN A 53 -4.22 -8.34 5.02
C GLN A 53 -3.01 -8.79 4.20
N TYR A 54 -2.16 -9.62 4.80
CA TYR A 54 -0.98 -10.18 4.13
C TYR A 54 -1.04 -11.70 4.13
N ASN A 55 -1.12 -12.29 2.93
CA ASN A 55 -1.23 -13.72 2.76
C ASN A 55 -0.40 -14.17 1.54
N ASN A 56 0.37 -15.25 1.70
CA ASN A 56 1.17 -15.87 0.64
C ASN A 56 2.02 -14.89 -0.19
N GLY A 57 2.65 -13.91 0.46
CA GLY A 57 3.51 -12.93 -0.22
C GLY A 57 2.77 -11.74 -0.84
N VAL A 58 1.44 -11.65 -0.68
CA VAL A 58 0.61 -10.58 -1.24
C VAL A 58 0.01 -9.75 -0.12
N LEU A 59 0.25 -8.43 -0.17
CA LEU A 59 -0.41 -7.46 0.69
C LEU A 59 -1.63 -6.88 -0.02
N GLN A 60 -2.81 -7.13 0.52
CA GLN A 60 -4.05 -6.51 0.11
C GLN A 60 -4.39 -5.38 1.09
N VAL A 61 -4.71 -4.20 0.57
CA VAL A 61 -5.10 -3.03 1.37
C VAL A 61 -6.44 -2.51 0.86
N THR A 62 -7.43 -2.46 1.75
CA THR A 62 -8.76 -1.92 1.47
C THR A 62 -8.84 -0.51 2.01
N LEU A 63 -9.09 0.45 1.11
CA LEU A 63 -9.08 1.89 1.42
C LEU A 63 -10.45 2.49 1.13
N PRO A 64 -11.29 2.70 2.15
CA PRO A 64 -12.58 3.37 1.95
C PRO A 64 -12.39 4.82 1.54
N ARG A 65 -13.15 5.26 0.54
CA ARG A 65 -13.25 6.68 0.16
C ARG A 65 -13.88 7.49 1.28
N ALA A 66 -13.32 8.65 1.58
CA ALA A 66 -13.93 9.61 2.49
C ALA A 66 -15.30 10.07 1.94
N GLU A 67 -16.30 10.17 2.81
CA GLU A 67 -17.66 10.61 2.41
C GLU A 67 -17.66 12.01 1.78
N ALA A 68 -16.80 12.90 2.27
CA ALA A 68 -16.65 14.26 1.73
C ALA A 68 -16.17 14.29 0.26
N ASP A 69 -15.54 13.22 -0.20
CA ASP A 69 -15.01 13.10 -1.57
C ASP A 69 -16.01 12.41 -2.53
N LYS A 70 -17.14 11.93 -2.00
CA LYS A 70 -18.21 11.38 -2.83
C LYS A 70 -19.00 12.51 -3.49
N PRO A 71 -19.43 12.33 -4.75
CA PRO A 71 -20.23 13.32 -5.46
C PRO A 71 -21.54 13.58 -4.71
N GLN A 72 -21.80 14.85 -4.39
CA GLN A 72 -23.03 15.29 -3.75
C GLN A 72 -24.08 15.67 -4.80
N ARG A 73 -25.34 15.32 -4.55
CA ARG A 73 -26.46 15.75 -5.39
C ARG A 73 -26.79 17.20 -5.07
N ILE A 74 -26.72 18.07 -6.08
CA ILE A 74 -27.11 19.48 -5.95
C ILE A 74 -28.55 19.63 -6.43
N SER A 75 -29.44 20.06 -5.53
CA SER A 75 -30.83 20.37 -5.85
C SER A 75 -30.92 21.73 -6.53
N ILE A 76 -31.59 21.83 -7.68
CA ILE A 76 -31.87 23.11 -8.34
C ILE A 76 -33.26 23.59 -7.87
N SER A 77 -33.32 24.75 -7.22
CA SER A 77 -34.58 25.42 -6.86
C SER A 77 -34.95 26.45 -7.92
N ALA A 78 -36.22 26.46 -8.35
CA ALA A 78 -36.78 27.52 -9.18
C ALA A 78 -37.15 28.75 -8.32
N ALA A 79 -37.03 29.95 -8.90
CA ALA A 79 -37.42 31.23 -8.30
C ALA A 79 -38.93 31.45 -8.38
#